data_AF-A0A2G9YAE1-F1
#
_entry.id   AF-A0A2G9YAE1-F1
#
_cell.length_a   1.000
_cell.length_b   1.000
_cell.length_c   1.000
_cell.angle_alpha   90.00
_cell.angle_beta   90.00
_cell.angle_gamma   90.00
#
_symmetry.space_group_name_H-M   'P 1'
#
loop_
_entity.id
_entity.type
_entity.pdbx_description
1 polymer ?
#
loop_
_entity_poly.entity_id
_entity_poly.type
_entity_poly.pdbx_seq_one_letter_code
_entity_poly.pdbx_strand_id
1 'polypeptide(L)' 'MALTGSCGKTTTKELITHILSGSYRVLANPGNFNNEIGLPLSLLNITREHDVAVLELGMNHPG' A
#
# COMPACT_ATOMS: atom_id res chain seq x y z
N MET A 1 6.57 3.50 -1.03
CA MET A 1 5.86 4.67 -0.50
C MET A 1 4.80 4.21 0.48
N ALA A 2 4.68 4.88 1.62
CA ALA A 2 3.77 4.52 2.70
C ALA A 2 2.74 5.63 2.93
N LEU A 3 1.46 5.27 3.07
CA LEU A 3 0.33 6.18 3.29
C LEU A 3 -0.30 5.86 4.65
N THR A 4 -0.60 6.89 5.44
CA THR A 4 -1.19 6.79 6.78
C THR A 4 -2.31 7.84 6.96
N GLY A 5 -3.10 7.75 8.03
CA GLY A 5 -4.19 8.68 8.35
C GLY A 5 -5.55 8.02 8.60
N SER A 6 -6.58 8.79 8.93
CA SER A 6 -7.91 8.26 9.30
C SER A 6 -8.86 8.13 8.10
N CYS A 7 -8.81 9.08 7.16
CA CYS A 7 -9.69 9.16 5.97
C CYS A 7 -8.91 9.32 4.66
N GLY A 8 -9.49 8.93 3.53
CA GLY A 8 -8.96 9.19 2.17
C GLY A 8 -7.81 8.30 1.69
N LYS A 9 -7.22 7.48 2.58
CA LYS A 9 -6.06 6.61 2.27
C LYS A 9 -6.26 5.73 1.05
N THR A 10 -7.38 5.03 0.95
CA THR A 10 -7.65 4.08 -0.14
C THR A 10 -7.73 4.79 -1.48
N THR A 11 -8.47 5.90 -1.57
CA THR A 11 -8.59 6.71 -2.80
C THR A 11 -7.25 7.29 -3.21
N THR A 12 -6.45 7.81 -2.26
CA THR A 12 -5.11 8.32 -2.55
C THR A 12 -4.16 7.22 -3.02
N LYS A 13 -4.23 6.02 -2.41
CA LYS A 13 -3.46 4.86 -2.85
C LYS A 13 -3.82 4.46 -4.28
N GLU A 14 -5.11 4.38 -4.60
CA GLU A 14 -5.57 4.03 -5.95
C GLU A 14 -5.09 5.05 -6.99
N LEU A 15 -5.21 6.35 -6.69
CA LEU A 15 -4.73 7.41 -7.57
C LEU A 15 -3.23 7.30 -7.84
N ILE A 16 -2.42 7.15 -6.78
CA ILE A 16 -0.95 7.02 -6.91
C ILE A 16 -0.60 5.75 -7.67
N THR A 17 -1.26 4.63 -7.37
CA THR A 17 -1.03 3.35 -8.05
C THR A 17 -1.36 3.47 -9.52
N HIS A 18 -2.47 4.14 -9.87
CA HIS A 18 -2.89 4.33 -11.26
C HIS A 18 -1.87 5.17 -12.04
N ILE A 19 -1.41 6.29 -11.47
CA ILE A 19 -0.39 7.15 -12.10
C ILE A 19 0.92 6.40 -12.31
N LEU A 20 1.41 5.68 -11.29
CA LEU A 20 2.69 4.98 -11.36
C LEU A 20 2.66 3.75 -12.27
N SER A 21 1.52 3.07 -12.37
CA SER A 21 1.36 1.87 -13.22
C SER A 21 1.55 2.17 -14.71
N GLY A 22 1.52 3.43 -15.13
CA GLY A 22 1.81 3.84 -16.51
C GLY A 22 3.29 3.75 -16.88
N SER A 23 4.21 3.61 -15.92
CA SER A 23 5.66 3.57 -16.18
C SER A 23 6.43 2.57 -15.33
N TYR A 24 5.80 2.01 -14.29
CA TYR A 24 6.43 1.12 -13.33
C TYR A 24 5.54 -0.08 -13.04
N ARG A 25 6.15 -1.21 -12.66
CA ARG A 25 5.45 -2.35 -12.08
C ARG A 25 5.22 -2.04 -10.60
N VAL A 26 3.97 -1.75 -10.25
CA VAL A 26 3.59 -1.27 -8.92
C VAL A 26 2.93 -2.38 -8.12
N LEU A 27 3.43 -2.63 -6.91
CA LEU A 27 2.72 -3.40 -5.89
C LEU A 27 1.88 -2.46 -5.03
N ALA A 28 0.59 -2.71 -4.87
CA ALA A 28 -0.26 -2.00 -3.93
C ALA A 28 -0.94 -2.99 -2.98
N ASN A 29 -0.87 -2.77 -1.66
CA ASN A 29 -1.54 -3.67 -0.72
C ASN A 29 -3.06 -3.46 -0.77
N PRO A 30 -3.86 -4.55 -0.71
CA PRO A 30 -5.31 -4.45 -0.55
C PRO A 30 -5.68 -3.62 0.70
N GLY A 31 -6.82 -2.94 0.67
CA GLY A 31 -7.27 -2.10 1.79
C GLY A 31 -7.45 -2.88 3.12
N ASN A 32 -7.79 -4.16 3.06
CA ASN A 32 -7.87 -5.04 4.24
C ASN A 32 -6.48 -5.50 4.74
N PHE A 33 -5.40 -5.23 4.01
CA PHE A 33 -4.02 -5.64 4.33
C PHE A 33 -3.18 -4.47 4.87
N ASN A 34 -3.82 -3.55 5.59
CA ASN A 34 -3.17 -2.41 6.23
C ASN A 34 -2.97 -2.59 7.75
N ASN A 35 -3.35 -3.74 8.30
CA ASN A 35 -3.22 -4.08 9.73
C ASN A 35 -1.91 -4.84 10.05
N GLU A 36 -1.71 -5.17 11.33
CA GLU A 36 -0.50 -5.83 11.85
C GLU A 36 -0.16 -7.18 11.20
N ILE A 37 -1.13 -7.83 10.55
CA ILE A 37 -0.95 -9.12 9.89
C ILE A 37 -0.81 -8.93 8.37
N GLY A 38 -1.73 -8.17 7.77
CA GLY A 38 -1.78 -7.96 6.32
C GLY A 38 -0.64 -7.12 5.78
N LEU A 39 -0.10 -6.20 6.58
CA LEU A 39 1.04 -5.40 6.16
C LEU A 39 2.33 -6.24 6.02
N PRO A 40 2.74 -7.08 7.00
CA PRO A 40 3.83 -8.02 6.81
C PRO A 40 3.64 -8.94 5.60
N LEU A 41 2.43 -9.47 5.37
CA LEU A 41 2.15 -10.30 4.19
C LEU A 41 2.36 -9.53 2.89
N SER A 42 1.95 -8.25 2.85
CA SER A 42 2.17 -7.38 1.68
C SER A 42 3.65 -7.13 1.43
N LEU A 43 4.45 -6.99 2.49
CA LEU A 43 5.91 -6.83 2.39
C LEU A 43 6.58 -8.11 1.86
N LEU A 44 6.15 -9.28 2.31
CA LEU A 44 6.68 -10.57 1.85
C LEU A 44 6.36 -10.86 0.38
N ASN A 45 5.28 -10.27 -0.16
CA ASN A 45 4.93 -10.38 -1.57
C ASN A 45 5.75 -9.47 -2.50
N ILE A 46 6.63 -8.61 -1.97
CA ILE A 46 7.50 -7.77 -2.79
C ILE A 46 8.56 -8.65 -3.45
N THR A 47 8.47 -8.76 -4.78
CA THR A 47 9.47 -9.42 -5.62
C THR A 47 10.34 -8.41 -6.37
N ARG A 48 11.45 -8.88 -6.97
CA ARG A 48 12.32 -8.07 -7.85
C ARG A 48 11.63 -7.55 -9.11
N GLU A 49 10.42 -8.03 -9.40
CA GLU A 49 9.62 -7.54 -10.53
C GLU A 49 8.90 -6.24 -10.21
N HIS A 50 8.79 -5.86 -8.95
CA HIS A 50 8.14 -4.61 -8.58
C HIS A 50 9.18 -3.50 -8.53
N ASP A 51 8.92 -2.43 -9.27
CA ASP A 51 9.77 -1.25 -9.28
C ASP A 51 9.38 -0.30 -8.13
N VAL A 52 8.10 -0.31 -7.73
CA VAL A 52 7.57 0.52 -6.64
C VAL A 52 6.53 -0.27 -5.82
N ALA A 53 6.54 -0.09 -4.49
CA ALA A 53 5.45 -0.54 -3.62
C ALA A 53 4.71 0.65 -3.00
N VAL A 54 3.38 0.67 -3.07
CA VAL A 54 2.48 1.66 -2.45
C VAL A 54 1.70 0.96 -1.33
N LEU A 55 2.06 1.27 -0.07
CA LEU A 55 1.53 0.59 1.10
C LEU A 55 0.65 1.53 1.91
N GLU A 56 -0.59 1.13 2.16
CA GLU A 56 -1.51 1.76 3.10
C GLU A 56 -1.33 1.14 4.49
N LEU A 57 -1.16 2.01 5.49
CA LEU A 57 -1.04 1.66 6.92
C LEU A 57 -2.33 2.03 7.64
N GLY A 58 -2.91 1.07 8.34
CA GLY A 58 -4.07 1.26 9.20
C GLY A 58 -3.64 1.77 10.57
N MET A 59 -4.20 2.89 11.01
CA MET A 59 -4.06 3.40 12.38
C MET A 59 -5.28 2.97 13.19
N ASN A 60 -5.49 1.66 13.36
CA ASN A 60 -6.67 1.12 14.06
C ASN A 60 -6.47 0.92 15.56
N HIS A 61 -5.28 1.19 16.09
CA HIS A 61 -5.04 1.31 17.53
C HIS A 61 -4.16 2.54 17.78
N PRO A 62 -4.52 3.41 18.74
CA PRO A 62 -3.52 4.31 19.32
C PRO A 62 -2.47 3.42 20.01
N GLY A 63 -1.22 3.60 19.61
CA GLY A 63 -0.07 3.07 20.37
C GLY A 63 0.16 3.88 21.63
#